data_AF-A0A4R9EU08-F1
#
_entry.id   AF-A0A4R9EU08-F1
#
_cell.length_a   1.000
_cell.length_b   1.000
_cell.length_c   1.000
_cell.angle_alpha   90.00
_cell.angle_beta   90.00
_cell.angle_gamma   90.00
#
_symmetry.space_group_name_H-M   'P 1'
#
loop_
_entity.id
_entity.type
_entity.pdbx_description
1 polymer ?
#
loop_
_entity_poly.entity_id
_entity_poly.type
_entity_poly.pdbx_seq_one_letter_code
_entity_poly.pdbx_strand_id
1 'polypeptide(L)'
;MSREAGPPGNGTVERAVHPPVPPVEGLSVAQTCGRACVWCAVTLTTENAVELGTRSEQRFDTDFVWFPRSCRLCAEPHAYRALLDHIQNCEQCADETARCVEGHALRQTLKEVRR
;
A
#
# COMPACT_ATOMS: atom_id res chain seq x y z
N MET A 1 -27.69 -25.67 24.64
CA MET A 1 -27.99 -24.23 24.87
C MET A 1 -26.92 -23.77 25.85
N SER A 2 -25.89 -22.99 25.53
CA SER A 2 -25.52 -22.21 24.35
C SER A 2 -23.99 -22.10 24.36
N ARG A 3 -23.33 -22.21 23.19
CA ARG A 3 -21.91 -21.85 23.04
C ARG A 3 -21.89 -20.38 22.65
N GLU A 4 -21.42 -19.52 23.55
CA GLU A 4 -21.22 -18.11 23.23
C GLU A 4 -19.97 -17.97 22.37
N ALA A 5 -20.16 -17.47 21.14
CA ALA A 5 -19.09 -17.08 20.25
C ALA A 5 -18.44 -15.83 20.82
N GLY A 6 -17.15 -15.90 21.16
CA GLY A 6 -16.35 -14.72 21.49
C GLY A 6 -16.29 -13.77 20.29
N PRO A 7 -16.21 -12.45 20.53
CA PRO A 7 -16.17 -11.48 19.44
C PRO A 7 -14.89 -11.66 18.61
N PRO A 8 -14.93 -11.51 17.27
CA PRO A 8 -13.71 -11.48 16.48
C PRO A 8 -12.85 -10.30 16.95
N GLY A 9 -11.58 -10.61 17.27
CA GLY A 9 -10.63 -9.64 17.76
C GLY A 9 -10.44 -8.49 16.78
N ASN A 10 -10.53 -7.27 17.28
CA ASN A 10 -10.01 -6.08 16.62
C ASN A 10 -8.50 -6.24 16.44
N GLY A 11 -8.09 -6.85 15.33
CA GLY A 11 -6.75 -6.73 14.81
C GLY A 11 -6.60 -5.32 14.27
N THR A 12 -6.11 -4.40 15.10
CA THR A 12 -5.61 -3.11 14.64
C THR A 12 -4.35 -3.37 13.80
N VAL A 13 -4.54 -3.84 12.57
CA VAL A 13 -3.48 -3.77 11.56
C VAL A 13 -3.20 -2.29 11.39
N GLU A 14 -2.01 -1.86 11.81
CA GLU A 14 -1.46 -0.55 11.48
C GLU A 14 -1.81 -0.29 10.02
N ARG A 15 -2.66 0.72 9.80
CA ARG A 15 -3.20 1.00 8.47
C ARG A 15 -2.08 1.58 7.65
N ALA A 16 -1.31 0.69 7.05
CA ALA A 16 -0.07 1.04 6.41
C ALA A 16 -0.38 1.98 5.24
N VAL A 17 0.07 3.22 5.39
CA VAL A 17 -0.29 4.34 4.53
C VAL A 17 0.55 4.22 3.27
N HIS A 18 -0.04 3.60 2.27
CA HIS A 18 0.64 3.23 1.05
C HIS A 18 -0.18 3.72 -0.14
N PRO A 19 0.47 4.05 -1.27
CA PRO A 19 -0.25 4.47 -2.46
C PRO A 19 -1.28 3.41 -2.89
N PRO A 20 -2.44 3.84 -3.44
CA PRO A 20 -3.42 2.91 -3.96
C PRO A 20 -2.79 2.07 -5.09
N VAL A 21 -2.99 0.76 -5.02
CA VAL A 21 -2.54 -0.20 -6.03
C VAL A 21 -3.74 -0.71 -6.83
N PRO A 22 -3.55 -1.24 -8.05
CA PRO A 22 -4.63 -1.85 -8.81
C PRO A 22 -5.28 -3.02 -8.05
N PRO A 23 -6.58 -3.29 -8.30
CA PRO A 23 -7.28 -4.41 -7.69
C PRO A 23 -6.63 -5.74 -8.07
N VAL A 24 -6.52 -6.66 -7.12
CA VAL A 24 -5.78 -7.92 -7.28
C VAL A 24 -6.36 -8.83 -8.36
N GLU A 25 -7.66 -8.74 -8.63
CA GLU A 25 -8.39 -9.50 -9.64
C GLU A 25 -7.91 -9.20 -11.07
N GLY A 26 -7.34 -8.01 -11.29
CA GLY A 26 -6.79 -7.58 -12.57
C GLY A 26 -5.31 -7.92 -12.76
N LEU A 27 -4.66 -8.54 -11.77
CA LEU A 27 -3.22 -8.75 -11.76
C LEU A 27 -2.83 -10.16 -12.16
N SER A 28 -1.72 -10.26 -12.88
CA SER A 28 -1.06 -11.54 -13.15
C SER A 28 -0.42 -12.11 -11.89
N VAL A 29 -0.19 -13.42 -11.88
CA VAL A 29 0.55 -14.10 -10.79
C VAL A 29 1.94 -13.47 -10.58
N ALA A 30 2.59 -13.02 -11.65
CA ALA A 30 3.89 -12.34 -11.54
C ALA A 30 3.78 -11.02 -10.76
N GLN A 31 2.72 -10.25 -10.97
CA GLN A 31 2.47 -8.99 -10.24
C GLN A 31 2.07 -9.26 -8.79
N THR A 32 1.16 -10.21 -8.54
CA THR A 32 0.72 -10.55 -7.18
C THR A 32 1.85 -11.11 -6.32
N CYS A 33 2.79 -11.85 -6.92
CA CYS A 33 3.99 -12.34 -6.24
C CYS A 33 5.15 -11.32 -6.19
N GLY A 34 4.96 -10.07 -6.63
CA GLY A 34 6.02 -9.04 -6.62
C GLY A 34 7.19 -9.30 -7.59
N ARG A 35 7.04 -10.19 -8.57
CA ARG A 35 8.05 -10.43 -9.62
C ARG A 35 7.94 -9.47 -10.79
N ALA A 36 6.80 -8.79 -10.92
CA ALA A 36 6.53 -7.81 -11.95
C ALA A 36 5.91 -6.55 -11.34
N CYS A 37 6.14 -5.40 -11.97
CA CYS A 37 5.58 -4.14 -11.53
C CYS A 37 4.05 -4.21 -11.49
N VAL A 38 3.46 -3.89 -10.34
CA VAL A 38 2.00 -3.94 -10.15
C VAL A 38 1.24 -3.09 -11.17
N TRP A 39 1.85 -2.04 -11.73
CA TRP A 39 1.21 -1.15 -12.70
C TRP A 39 1.53 -1.49 -14.17
N CYS A 40 2.80 -1.67 -14.54
CA CYS A 40 3.20 -1.84 -15.94
C CYS A 40 3.68 -3.24 -16.31
N ALA A 41 3.65 -4.19 -15.38
CA ALA A 41 4.06 -5.58 -15.55
C ALA A 41 5.53 -5.83 -15.98
N VAL A 42 6.39 -4.79 -16.01
CA VAL A 42 7.82 -4.99 -16.26
C VAL A 42 8.42 -5.91 -15.19
N THR A 43 9.28 -6.83 -15.60
CA THR A 43 9.99 -7.73 -14.68
C THR A 43 10.82 -6.92 -13.69
N LEU A 44 10.70 -7.28 -12.42
CA LEU A 44 11.40 -6.65 -11.33
C LEU A 44 12.65 -7.45 -10.96
N THR A 45 13.73 -6.73 -10.71
CA THR A 45 14.95 -7.24 -10.09
C THR A 45 15.02 -6.76 -8.66
N THR A 46 15.98 -7.27 -7.89
CA THR A 46 16.25 -6.75 -6.54
C THR A 46 16.70 -5.28 -6.55
N GLU A 47 17.22 -4.78 -7.67
CA GLU A 47 17.76 -3.43 -7.81
C GLU A 47 16.71 -2.37 -8.18
N ASN A 48 15.75 -2.74 -9.05
CA ASN A 48 14.81 -1.78 -9.64
C ASN A 48 13.44 -1.73 -8.93
N ALA A 49 13.23 -2.62 -7.96
CA ALA A 49 11.95 -2.82 -7.33
C ALA A 49 11.76 -1.96 -6.07
N VAL A 50 10.56 -1.42 -5.95
CA VAL A 50 10.08 -0.67 -4.80
C VAL A 50 9.00 -1.50 -4.11
N GLU A 51 9.18 -1.75 -2.81
CA GLU A 51 8.16 -2.37 -1.95
C GLU A 51 7.02 -1.38 -1.71
N LEU A 52 5.76 -1.80 -1.93
CA LEU A 52 4.58 -0.96 -1.67
C LEU A 52 3.85 -1.34 -0.37
N GLY A 53 4.52 -2.14 0.46
CA GLY A 53 4.00 -2.65 1.72
C GLY A 53 3.04 -3.83 1.56
N THR A 54 2.71 -4.43 2.70
CA THR A 54 1.87 -5.63 2.77
C THR A 54 0.40 -5.28 2.59
N ARG A 55 -0.33 -6.14 1.88
CA ARG A 55 -1.78 -6.05 1.67
C ARG A 55 -2.43 -7.36 2.07
N SER A 56 -3.61 -7.29 2.67
CA SER A 56 -4.47 -8.43 2.97
C SER A 56 -5.79 -8.24 2.24
N GLU A 57 -6.20 -9.22 1.45
CA GLU A 57 -7.48 -9.21 0.73
C GLU A 57 -8.26 -10.48 1.08
N GLN A 58 -9.58 -10.37 1.17
CA GLN A 58 -10.45 -11.51 1.43
C GLN A 58 -10.96 -12.09 0.12
N ARG A 59 -10.75 -13.39 -0.11
CA ARG A 59 -11.21 -14.09 -1.32
C ARG A 59 -11.83 -15.43 -0.95
N PHE A 60 -13.12 -15.61 -1.31
CA PHE A 60 -13.88 -16.85 -1.09
C PHE A 60 -13.64 -17.44 0.31
N ASP A 61 -13.86 -16.63 1.35
CA ASP A 61 -13.68 -16.94 2.78
C ASP A 61 -12.24 -17.18 3.27
N THR A 62 -11.22 -16.90 2.46
CA THR A 62 -9.82 -16.96 2.89
C THR A 62 -9.13 -15.60 2.79
N ASP A 63 -8.41 -15.22 3.84
CA ASP A 63 -7.52 -14.06 3.80
C ASP A 63 -6.26 -14.43 3.03
N PHE A 64 -5.93 -13.62 2.02
CA PHE A 64 -4.70 -13.74 1.26
C PHE A 64 -3.84 -12.50 1.46
N VAL A 65 -2.60 -12.74 1.88
CA VAL A 65 -1.58 -11.69 2.07
C VAL A 65 -0.69 -11.63 0.85
N TRP A 66 -0.44 -10.42 0.34
CA TRP A 66 0.47 -10.18 -0.75
C TRP A 66 1.31 -8.93 -0.56
N PHE A 67 2.43 -8.91 -1.28
CA PHE A 67 3.48 -7.91 -1.15
C PHE A 67 3.67 -7.24 -2.52
N PRO A 68 2.78 -6.30 -2.90
CA PRO A 68 2.89 -5.60 -4.17
C PRO A 68 4.24 -4.88 -4.28
N ARG A 69 4.89 -5.06 -5.44
CA ARG A 69 6.13 -4.36 -5.80
C ARG A 69 5.93 -3.58 -7.09
N SER A 70 6.74 -2.56 -7.29
CA SER A 70 6.70 -1.72 -8.49
C SER A 70 8.08 -1.36 -9.01
N CYS A 71 8.16 -0.94 -10.27
CA CYS A 71 9.36 -0.25 -10.75
C CYS A 71 9.32 1.21 -10.30
N ARG A 72 10.49 1.83 -10.14
CA ARG A 72 10.61 3.23 -9.70
C ARG A 72 9.82 4.21 -10.58
N LEU A 73 9.83 4.00 -11.89
CA LEU A 73 9.13 4.85 -12.88
C LEU A 73 7.62 4.91 -12.63
N CYS A 74 7.00 3.81 -12.21
CA CYS A 74 5.59 3.80 -11.84
C CYS A 74 5.37 4.25 -10.39
N ALA A 75 6.27 3.86 -9.47
CA ALA A 75 6.13 4.20 -8.06
C ALA A 75 6.07 5.71 -7.82
N GLU A 76 6.87 6.51 -8.53
CA GLU A 76 6.96 7.96 -8.27
C GLU A 76 5.63 8.71 -8.50
N PRO A 77 4.99 8.65 -9.69
CA PRO A 77 3.75 9.37 -9.90
C PRO A 77 2.62 8.88 -8.98
N HIS A 78 2.58 7.60 -8.62
CA HIS A 78 1.58 7.06 -7.70
C HIS A 78 1.80 7.50 -6.25
N ALA A 79 3.05 7.49 -5.77
CA ALA A 79 3.38 8.01 -4.43
C ALA A 79 3.15 9.53 -4.34
N TYR A 80 3.53 10.27 -5.38
CA TYR A 80 3.31 11.71 -5.45
C TYR A 80 1.82 12.06 -5.44
N ARG A 81 1.00 11.36 -6.24
CA ARG A 81 -0.45 11.56 -6.26
C ARG A 81 -1.09 11.24 -4.91
N ALA A 82 -0.73 10.12 -4.28
CA ALA A 82 -1.23 9.78 -2.95
C ALA A 82 -0.90 10.86 -1.90
N LEU A 83 0.32 11.40 -1.94
CA LEU A 83 0.71 12.52 -1.07
C LEU A 83 -0.12 13.77 -1.36
N LEU A 84 -0.27 14.16 -2.63
CA LEU A 84 -1.06 15.33 -3.01
C LEU A 84 -2.53 15.21 -2.57
N ASP A 85 -3.17 14.08 -2.89
CA ASP A 85 -4.56 13.81 -2.53
C ASP A 85 -4.74 13.90 -1.00
N HIS A 86 -3.77 13.40 -0.22
CA HIS A 86 -3.82 13.47 1.22
C HIS A 86 -3.67 14.91 1.75
N ILE A 87 -2.62 15.64 1.35
CA ILE A 87 -2.37 16.99 1.90
C ILE A 87 -3.47 17.99 1.56
N GLN A 88 -4.20 17.77 0.45
CA GLN A 88 -5.32 18.62 0.04
C GLN A 88 -6.58 18.38 0.88
N ASN A 89 -6.71 17.21 1.50
CA ASN A 89 -7.93 16.79 2.20
C ASN A 89 -7.71 16.53 3.69
N CYS A 90 -6.54 16.85 4.25
CA CYS A 90 -6.20 16.54 5.64
C CYS A 90 -6.00 17.81 6.47
N GLU A 91 -6.88 18.03 7.44
CA GLU A 91 -6.83 19.16 8.37
C GLU A 91 -5.51 19.18 9.18
N GLN A 92 -5.04 18.03 9.67
CA GLN A 92 -3.76 17.96 10.38
C GLN A 92 -2.57 18.40 9.51
N CYS A 93 -2.62 18.13 8.20
CA CYS A 93 -1.58 18.60 7.28
C CYS A 93 -1.62 20.13 7.12
N ALA A 94 -2.82 20.74 7.13
CA ALA A 94 -3.02 22.17 7.04
C ALA A 94 -2.58 22.90 8.32
N ASP A 95 -2.86 22.32 9.49
CA ASP A 95 -2.58 22.95 10.79
C ASP A 95 -1.14 22.71 11.26
N GLU A 96 -0.72 21.44 11.36
CA GLU A 96 0.59 21.06 11.87
C GLU A 96 1.09 19.80 11.17
N THR A 97 1.65 20.03 9.98
CA THR A 97 2.15 19.00 9.07
C THR A 97 3.03 17.93 9.73
N ALA A 98 3.78 18.27 10.78
CA ALA A 98 4.67 17.36 11.51
C ALA A 98 3.93 16.31 12.36
N ARG A 99 2.66 16.56 12.76
CA ARG A 99 1.86 15.63 13.56
C ARG A 99 1.06 14.64 12.71
N CYS A 100 0.89 14.91 11.43
CA CYS A 100 0.16 14.01 10.54
C CYS A 100 1.01 12.78 10.19
N VAL A 101 0.71 11.65 10.84
CA VAL A 101 1.42 10.38 10.66
C VAL A 101 1.30 9.88 9.22
N GLU A 102 0.11 9.95 8.63
CA GLU A 102 -0.16 9.59 7.24
C GLU A 102 0.65 10.45 6.25
N GLY A 103 0.61 11.77 6.42
CA GLY A 103 1.36 12.69 5.59
C GLY A 103 2.87 12.52 5.72
N HIS A 104 3.36 12.19 6.92
CA HIS A 104 4.76 11.83 7.13
C HIS A 104 5.14 10.54 6.40
N ALA A 105 4.33 9.48 6.53
CA ALA A 105 4.55 8.20 5.86
C ALA A 105 4.61 8.38 4.32
N LEU A 106 3.64 9.08 3.72
CA LEU A 106 3.61 9.34 2.27
C LEU A 106 4.82 10.14 1.79
N ARG A 107 5.30 11.11 2.58
CA ARG A 107 6.54 11.85 2.29
C ARG A 107 7.77 10.95 2.34
N GLN A 108 7.86 10.03 3.30
CA GLN A 108 8.96 9.08 3.37
C GLN A 108 8.94 8.12 2.18
N THR A 109 7.77 7.56 1.83
CA THR A 109 7.62 6.71 0.63
C THR A 109 8.09 7.45 -0.64
N LEU A 110 7.68 8.71 -0.84
CA LEU A 110 8.12 9.47 -2.02
C LEU A 110 9.64 9.71 -2.04
N LYS A 111 10.27 9.90 -0.88
CA LYS A 111 11.74 10.03 -0.78
C LYS A 111 12.44 8.71 -1.13
N GLU A 112 11.95 7.59 -0.63
CA GLU A 112 12.49 6.26 -0.90
C GLU A 112 12.41 5.91 -2.39
N VAL A 113 11.29 6.23 -3.02
CA VAL A 113 11.07 6.02 -4.46
C VAL A 113 12.07 6.80 -5.34
N ARG A 114 12.44 8.01 -4.91
CA ARG A 114 13.34 8.92 -5.64
C ARG A 114 14.83 8.64 -5.43
N ARG A 115 15.17 7.75 -4.51
CA ARG A 115 16.56 7.42 -4.16
C ARG A 115 17.15 6.40 -5.13
#